data_AF-A0A1F9LDM0-F1
#
_entry.id   AF-A0A1F9LDM0-F1
#
_cell.length_a   1.000
_cell.length_b   1.000
_cell.length_c   1.000
_cell.angle_alpha   90.00
_cell.angle_beta   90.00
_cell.angle_gamma   90.00
#
_symmetry.space_group_name_H-M   'P 1'
#
loop_
_entity.id
_entity.type
_entity.pdbx_description
1 polymer ?
#
loop_
_entity_poly.entity_id
_entity_poly.type
_entity_poly.pdbx_seq_one_letter_code
_entity_poly.pdbx_strand_id
1 'polypeptide(L)' 'MSLPLDDAIRGAQSKASGVFPADLGRALCSATSSDWELIRWIEAPDVERFKADLDRLGESLILG' A
#
# COMPACT_ATOMS: atom_id res chain seq x y z
N MET A 1 -12.08 -16.77 -4.61
CA MET A 1 -11.19 -16.20 -5.63
C MET A 1 -10.59 -14.94 -5.07
N SER A 2 -9.27 -14.86 -4.89
CA SER A 2 -8.61 -13.60 -4.51
C SER A 2 -8.39 -12.78 -5.77
N LEU A 3 -8.81 -11.51 -5.78
CA LEU A 3 -8.41 -10.59 -6.83
C LEU A 3 -6.89 -10.32 -6.72
N PRO A 4 -6.18 -10.17 -7.84
CA PRO A 4 -4.84 -9.57 -7.83
C PRO A 4 -4.89 -8.18 -7.17
N LEU A 5 -3.84 -7.83 -6.41
CA LEU A 5 -3.79 -6.58 -5.66
C LEU A 5 -3.93 -5.35 -6.56
N ASP A 6 -3.30 -5.36 -7.74
CA ASP A 6 -3.39 -4.28 -8.73
C ASP A 6 -4.84 -4.09 -9.23
N ASP A 7 -5.52 -5.18 -9.59
CA ASP A 7 -6.92 -5.16 -10.02
C ASP A 7 -7.85 -4.66 -8.91
N ALA A 8 -7.58 -5.02 -7.65
CA ALA A 8 -8.35 -4.57 -6.51
C ALA A 8 -8.22 -3.06 -6.28
N ILE A 9 -6.99 -2.52 -6.39
CA ILE A 9 -6.71 -1.10 -6.23
C ILE A 9 -7.32 -0.29 -7.38
N ARG A 10 -7.10 -0.71 -8.63
CA ARG A 10 -7.66 -0.02 -9.82
C ARG A 10 -9.18 -0.12 -9.86
N GLY A 11 -9.75 -1.26 -9.45
CA GLY A 11 -11.20 -1.44 -9.33
C GLY A 11 -11.85 -0.53 -8.29
N ALA A 12 -11.13 -0.17 -7.22
CA ALA A 12 -11.60 0.74 -6.17
C ALA A 12 -11.67 2.20 -6.61
N GLN A 13 -10.87 2.62 -7.60
CA GLN A 13 -10.95 3.96 -8.19
C GLN A 13 -12.33 4.23 -8.80
N SER A 14 -12.89 3.24 -9.53
CA SER A 14 -14.15 3.38 -10.27
C SER A 14 -15.39 3.23 -9.39
N LYS A 15 -15.26 2.74 -8.15
CA LYS A 15 -16.41 2.38 -7.30
C LYS A 15 -16.34 3.10 -5.96
N ALA A 16 -17.18 4.11 -5.78
CA ALA A 16 -17.67 4.71 -4.53
C ALA A 16 -16.66 5.19 -3.45
N SER A 17 -15.39 4.77 -3.47
CA SER A 17 -14.37 5.11 -2.45
C SER A 17 -13.37 6.18 -2.91
N GLY A 18 -13.35 6.54 -4.20
CA GLY A 18 -12.52 7.65 -4.70
C GLY A 18 -11.01 7.47 -4.49
N VAL A 19 -10.54 6.23 -4.38
CA VAL A 19 -9.12 5.94 -4.17
C VAL A 19 -8.39 6.07 -5.50
N PHE A 20 -7.59 7.12 -5.65
CA PHE A 20 -6.74 7.30 -6.82
C PHE A 20 -5.41 6.58 -6.60
N PRO A 21 -4.93 5.78 -7.57
CA PRO A 21 -3.69 5.02 -7.43
C PRO A 21 -2.49 5.88 -6.99
N ALA A 22 -2.34 7.08 -7.57
CA ALA A 22 -1.25 7.98 -7.21
C ALA A 22 -1.33 8.51 -5.78
N ASP A 23 -2.54 8.77 -5.25
CA ASP A 23 -2.72 9.24 -3.88
C ASP A 23 -2.46 8.13 -2.87
N LEU A 24 -2.94 6.92 -3.17
CA LEU A 24 -2.59 5.73 -2.38
C LEU A 24 -1.08 5.52 -2.41
N GLY A 25 -0.44 5.60 -3.58
CA GLY A 25 0.99 5.40 -3.72
C GLY A 25 1.81 6.39 -2.88
N ARG A 26 1.43 7.68 -2.85
CA ARG A 26 2.06 8.68 -1.97
C ARG A 26 1.90 8.35 -0.49
N ALA A 27 0.73 7.84 -0.08
CA ALA A 27 0.51 7.43 1.29
C ALA A 27 1.40 6.24 1.67
N LEU A 28 1.52 5.24 0.78
CA LEU A 28 2.40 4.09 0.99
C LEU A 28 3.88 4.50 1.11
N CYS A 29 4.36 5.37 0.21
CA CYS A 29 5.73 5.91 0.25
C CYS A 29 6.00 6.85 1.44
N SER A 30 4.98 7.21 2.22
CA SER A 30 5.13 8.04 3.42
C SER A 30 5.14 7.24 4.72
N ALA A 31 5.00 5.92 4.64
CA ALA A 31 4.92 5.06 5.81
C ALA A 31 6.22 5.09 6.64
N THR A 32 6.05 5.19 7.94
CA THR A 32 7.13 5.28 8.92
C THR A 32 7.22 4.02 9.78
N SER A 33 8.32 3.89 10.53
CA SER A 33 8.45 2.84 11.55
C SER A 33 7.37 2.93 12.63
N SER A 34 6.90 4.14 12.95
CA SER A 34 5.78 4.34 13.89
C SER A 34 4.47 3.79 13.35
N ASP A 35 4.22 3.85 12.03
CA ASP A 35 3.03 3.23 11.44
C ASP A 35 3.07 1.70 11.53
N TRP A 36 4.26 1.11 11.41
CA TRP A 36 4.46 -0.33 11.61
C TRP A 36 4.15 -0.77 13.05
N GLU A 37 4.46 0.07 14.05
CA GLU A 37 4.18 -0.20 15.47
C GLU A 37 2.68 -0.20 15.81
N LEU A 38 1.85 0.51 15.02
CA LEU A 38 0.40 0.55 15.20
C LEU A 38 -0.28 -0.76 14.80
N ILE A 39 0.37 -1.57 13.95
CA ILE A 39 -0.19 -2.79 13.41
C ILE A 39 -0.02 -3.94 14.41
N ARG A 40 -1.13 -4.60 14.76
CA ARG A 40 -1.10 -5.80 15.59
C ARG A 40 -0.75 -7.03 14.75
N TRP A 41 0.54 -7.19 14.51
CA TRP A 41 1.08 -8.33 13.78
C TRP A 41 0.84 -9.65 14.53
N ILE A 42 0.53 -10.71 13.78
CA ILE A 42 0.60 -12.09 14.30
C ILE A 42 2.08 -12.53 14.28
N GLU A 43 2.73 -12.34 13.13
CA GLU A 43 4.18 -12.45 12.94
C GLU A 43 4.65 -11.17 12.27
N ALA A 44 5.48 -10.39 12.97
CA ALA A 44 5.89 -9.09 12.49
C ALA A 44 7.04 -9.23 11.48
N PRO A 45 6.93 -8.65 10.27
CA PRO A 45 8.06 -8.57 9.36
C PRO A 45 9.10 -7.59 9.92
N ASP A 46 10.34 -7.68 9.43
CA ASP A 46 11.33 -6.62 9.65
C ASP A 46 10.78 -5.25 9.18
N VAL A 47 11.00 -4.21 9.99
CA VAL A 47 10.44 -2.88 9.73
C VAL A 47 10.97 -2.25 8.45
N GLU A 48 12.23 -2.49 8.11
CA GLU A 48 12.82 -1.97 6.87
C GLU A 48 12.32 -2.76 5.66
N ARG A 49 12.10 -4.07 5.81
CA ARG A 49 11.41 -4.84 4.77
C ARG A 49 9.98 -4.36 4.53
N PHE A 50 9.22 -4.09 5.61
CA PHE A 50 7.88 -3.54 5.51
C PHE A 50 7.87 -2.23 4.72
N LYS A 51 8.73 -1.27 5.10
CA LYS A 51 8.84 0.01 4.40
C LYS A 51 9.24 -0.17 2.94
N ALA A 52 10.26 -0.98 2.65
CA ALA A 52 10.72 -1.22 1.29
C ALA A 52 9.65 -1.88 0.40
N ASP A 53 8.80 -2.75 0.96
CA ASP A 53 7.69 -3.36 0.24
C ASP A 53 6.56 -2.35 -0.03
N LEU A 54 6.29 -1.44 0.91
CA LEU A 54 5.34 -0.34 0.72
C LEU A 54 5.84 0.70 -0.29
N ASP A 55 7.12 1.08 -0.24
CA ASP A 55 7.73 2.00 -1.19
C ASP A 55 7.65 1.44 -2.61
N ARG A 56 8.02 0.17 -2.81
CA ARG A 56 7.97 -0.48 -4.12
C ARG A 56 6.55 -0.49 -4.71
N LEU A 57 5.55 -0.81 -3.87
CA LEU A 57 4.15 -0.77 -4.30
C LEU A 57 3.69 0.67 -4.57
N GLY A 58 4.07 1.63 -3.73
CA GLY A 58 3.71 3.02 -3.89
C GLY A 58 4.28 3.63 -5.17
N GLU A 59 5.56 3.37 -5.46
CA GLU A 59 6.23 3.77 -6.69
C GLU A 59 5.56 3.17 -7.92
N SER A 60 5.17 1.89 -7.91
CA SER A 60 4.49 1.29 -9.06
C SER A 60 3.11 1.91 -9.31
N LEU A 61 2.40 2.33 -8.26
CA LEU A 61 1.11 3.02 -8.39
C LEU A 61 1.24 4.48 -8.88
N ILE A 62 2.37 5.14 -8.57
CA ILE A 62 2.65 6.51 -9.01
C ILE A 62 3.15 6.53 -10.46
N LEU A 63 4.03 5.61 -10.83
CA LEU A 63 4.72 5.61 -12.12
C LEU A 63 3.90 4.96 -13.24
N GLY A 64 2.91 4.12 -12.90
CA GLY A 64 1.92 3.58 -13.83
C GLY A 64 2.32 2.25 -14.46
#